data_AF-A0A425WID6-F1
#
_entry.id   AF-A0A425WID6-F1
#
_cell.length_a   1.000
_cell.length_b   1.000
_cell.length_c   1.000
_cell.angle_alpha   90.00
_cell.angle_beta   90.00
_cell.angle_gamma   90.00
#
_symmetry.space_group_name_H-M   'P 1'
#
loop_
_entity.id
_entity.type
_entity.pdbx_description
1 polymer ?
#
loop_
_entity_poly.entity_id
_entity_poly.type
_entity_poly.pdbx_seq_one_letter_code
_entity_poly.pdbx_strand_id
1 'polypeptide(L)'
;MTRNDAQAKKRAQLVSEARAQTDAIQRLETWARVFYGLLALGIILGLWHFTYNGPAAAGIAGIILTILSGALAAVFHVGISHAKKNVAALLRAAGIDLATGRPIDEKTGKPVGGSEEKKASAKRSAASDFALAKQALKILYGRQPQKK
;
A
#
# COMPACT_ATOMS: atom_id res chain seq x y z
N MET A 1 30.31 -29.39 1.17
CA MET A 1 29.24 -28.39 1.06
C MET A 1 27.97 -29.13 0.65
N THR A 2 26.97 -29.19 1.53
CA THR A 2 25.76 -30.02 1.31
C THR A 2 24.72 -29.29 0.46
N ARG A 3 23.78 -30.03 -0.15
CA ARG A 3 22.70 -29.47 -0.99
C ARG A 3 21.84 -28.46 -0.21
N ASN A 4 21.69 -28.67 1.10
CA ASN A 4 20.99 -27.78 2.01
C ASN A 4 21.75 -26.44 2.22
N ASP A 5 23.08 -26.49 2.33
CA ASP A 5 23.91 -25.28 2.46
C ASP A 5 23.86 -24.42 1.20
N ALA A 6 23.81 -25.06 0.01
CA ALA A 6 23.68 -24.37 -1.27
C ALA A 6 22.30 -23.71 -1.43
N GLN A 7 21.23 -24.38 -1.00
CA GLN A 7 19.88 -23.79 -1.00
C GLN A 7 19.75 -22.63 -0.02
N ALA A 8 20.33 -22.74 1.18
CA ALA A 8 20.34 -21.68 2.18
C ALA A 8 21.06 -20.42 1.67
N LYS A 9 22.23 -20.58 1.04
CA LYS A 9 22.97 -19.47 0.41
C LYS A 9 22.18 -18.82 -0.73
N LYS A 10 21.52 -19.61 -1.58
CA LYS A 10 20.70 -19.09 -2.69
C LYS A 10 19.49 -18.31 -2.17
N ARG A 11 18.81 -18.80 -1.13
CA ARG A 11 17.72 -18.07 -0.47
C ARG A 11 18.20 -16.77 0.15
N ALA A 12 19.34 -16.78 0.85
CA ALA A 12 19.93 -15.58 1.45
C ALA A 12 20.25 -14.51 0.40
N GLN A 13 20.77 -14.92 -0.77
CA GLN A 13 21.03 -14.02 -1.88
C GLN A 13 19.74 -13.39 -2.44
N LEU A 14 18.71 -14.21 -2.71
CA LEU A 14 17.41 -13.71 -3.19
C LEU A 14 16.73 -12.76 -2.19
N VAL A 15 16.84 -13.04 -0.89
CA VAL A 15 16.32 -12.17 0.17
C VAL A 15 17.10 -10.85 0.23
N SER A 16 18.42 -10.89 0.07
CA SER A 16 19.25 -9.67 0.06
C SER A 16 18.91 -8.76 -1.13
N GLU A 17 18.64 -9.34 -2.30
CA GLU A 17 18.27 -8.60 -3.50
C GLU A 17 16.86 -8.02 -3.40
N ALA A 18 15.91 -8.77 -2.85
CA ALA A 18 14.57 -8.27 -2.55
C ALA A 18 14.61 -7.09 -1.57
N ARG A 19 15.53 -7.10 -0.58
CA ARG A 19 15.72 -5.99 0.36
C ARG A 19 16.27 -4.74 -0.33
N ALA A 20 17.28 -4.89 -1.19
CA ALA A 20 17.82 -3.78 -1.98
C ALA A 20 16.75 -3.14 -2.89
N GLN A 21 15.90 -3.95 -3.52
CA GLN A 21 14.78 -3.45 -4.32
C GLN A 21 13.69 -2.79 -3.46
N THR A 22 13.49 -3.24 -2.21
CA THR A 22 12.54 -2.63 -1.28
C THR A 22 12.99 -1.24 -0.83
N ASP A 23 14.28 -1.07 -0.53
CA ASP A 23 14.86 0.25 -0.20
C ASP A 23 14.73 1.23 -1.37
N ALA A 24 14.91 0.74 -2.62
CA ALA A 24 14.66 1.54 -3.81
C ALA A 24 13.19 1.97 -3.92
N ILE A 25 12.23 1.07 -3.66
CA ILE A 25 10.79 1.38 -3.67
C ILE A 25 10.44 2.45 -2.62
N GLN A 26 10.95 2.32 -1.39
CA GLN A 26 10.67 3.30 -0.33
C GLN A 26 11.20 4.68 -0.71
N ARG A 27 12.41 4.74 -1.27
CA ARG A 27 13.00 6.00 -1.74
C ARG A 27 12.17 6.61 -2.87
N LEU A 28 11.67 5.81 -3.81
CA LEU A 28 10.77 6.28 -4.86
C LEU A 28 9.44 6.83 -4.31
N GLU A 29 8.88 6.22 -3.27
CA GLU A 29 7.66 6.71 -2.62
C GLU A 29 7.89 8.06 -1.92
N THR A 30 9.04 8.24 -1.27
CA THR A 30 9.45 9.53 -0.70
C THR A 30 9.56 10.61 -1.79
N TRP A 31 10.24 10.30 -2.90
CA TRP A 31 10.37 11.23 -4.01
C TRP A 31 9.03 11.56 -4.67
N ALA A 32 8.09 10.61 -4.75
CA ALA A 32 6.75 10.87 -5.26
C ALA A 32 6.02 11.96 -4.47
N ARG A 33 6.18 12.00 -3.13
CA ARG A 33 5.58 13.06 -2.30
C ARG A 33 6.18 14.43 -2.58
N VAL A 34 7.48 14.50 -2.86
CA VAL A 34 8.14 15.75 -3.27
C VAL A 34 7.53 16.28 -4.57
N PHE A 35 7.31 15.42 -5.57
CA PHE A 35 6.70 15.83 -6.84
C PHE A 35 5.24 16.23 -6.70
N TYR A 36 4.45 15.59 -5.83
CA TYR A 36 3.09 16.06 -5.55
C TYR A 36 3.08 17.47 -4.93
N GLY A 37 4.02 17.75 -4.03
CA GLY A 37 4.20 19.10 -3.48
C GLY A 37 4.55 20.13 -4.55
N LEU A 38 5.48 19.80 -5.44
CA LEU A 38 5.85 20.66 -6.56
C LEU A 38 4.68 20.86 -7.54
N LEU A 39 3.92 19.82 -7.83
CA LEU A 39 2.71 19.89 -8.66
C LEU A 39 1.69 20.84 -8.03
N ALA A 40 1.43 20.72 -6.73
CA ALA A 40 0.51 21.60 -6.01
C ALA A 40 0.97 23.07 -6.05
N LEU A 41 2.28 23.33 -5.85
CA LEU A 41 2.85 24.67 -5.99
C LEU A 41 2.69 25.22 -7.41
N GLY A 42 2.91 24.38 -8.43
CA GLY A 42 2.72 24.75 -9.83
C GLY A 42 1.28 25.20 -10.10
N ILE A 43 0.31 24.43 -9.60
CA ILE A 43 -1.12 24.77 -9.70
C ILE A 43 -1.44 26.07 -8.97
N ILE A 44 -0.94 26.27 -7.75
CA ILE A 44 -1.17 27.49 -6.97
C ILE A 44 -0.62 28.72 -7.70
N LEU A 45 0.61 28.66 -8.22
CA LEU A 45 1.22 29.75 -8.98
C LEU A 45 0.46 30.04 -10.28
N GLY A 46 0.00 28.99 -10.97
CA GLY A 46 -0.87 29.11 -12.13
C GLY A 46 -2.18 29.83 -11.80
N LEU A 47 -2.89 29.35 -10.76
CA LEU A 47 -4.15 29.97 -10.30
C LEU A 47 -3.95 31.41 -9.88
N TRP A 48 -2.84 31.74 -9.21
CA TRP A 48 -2.57 33.11 -8.81
C TRP A 48 -2.47 34.04 -10.02
N HIS A 49 -1.77 33.63 -11.09
CA HIS A 49 -1.72 34.43 -12.31
C HIS A 49 -3.08 34.48 -13.04
N PHE A 50 -3.66 33.33 -13.35
CA PHE A 50 -4.83 33.24 -14.23
C PHE A 50 -6.14 33.71 -13.59
N THR A 51 -6.30 33.55 -12.28
CA THR A 51 -7.55 33.88 -11.57
C THR A 51 -7.47 35.21 -10.84
N TYR A 52 -6.28 35.57 -10.32
CA TYR A 52 -6.10 36.74 -9.46
C TYR A 52 -5.19 37.81 -10.08
N ASN A 53 -4.92 37.73 -11.40
CA ASN A 53 -4.04 38.65 -12.12
C ASN A 53 -2.65 38.84 -11.47
N GLY A 54 -2.10 37.76 -10.90
CA GLY A 54 -0.71 37.73 -10.43
C GLY A 54 0.30 37.96 -11.58
N PRO A 55 1.59 38.13 -11.26
CA PRO A 55 2.62 38.40 -12.27
C PRO A 55 2.70 37.31 -13.36
N ALA A 56 2.95 37.69 -14.61
CA ALA A 56 3.07 36.74 -15.73
C ALA A 56 4.16 35.67 -15.49
N ALA A 57 5.24 36.05 -14.80
CA ALA A 57 6.28 35.11 -14.40
C ALA A 57 5.74 33.98 -13.50
N ALA A 58 4.76 34.25 -12.64
CA ALA A 58 4.12 33.24 -11.80
C ALA A 58 3.29 32.25 -12.63
N GLY A 59 2.58 32.73 -13.67
CA GLY A 59 1.83 31.87 -14.59
C GLY A 59 2.73 30.93 -15.37
N ILE A 60 3.81 31.45 -15.95
CA ILE A 60 4.79 30.66 -16.71
C ILE A 60 5.48 29.64 -15.80
N ALA A 61 5.94 30.07 -14.62
CA ALA A 61 6.56 29.16 -13.64
C ALA A 61 5.58 28.07 -13.18
N GLY A 62 4.32 28.43 -12.95
CA GLY A 62 3.26 27.50 -12.56
C GLY A 62 3.02 26.41 -13.61
N ILE A 63 2.92 26.79 -14.89
CA ILE A 63 2.74 25.83 -15.99
C ILE A 63 3.93 24.89 -16.09
N ILE A 64 5.16 25.42 -16.14
CA ILE A 64 6.38 24.62 -16.28
C ILE A 64 6.48 23.63 -15.11
N LEU A 65 6.27 24.10 -13.89
CA LEU A 65 6.37 23.27 -12.69
C LEU A 65 5.31 22.17 -12.67
N THR A 66 4.09 22.48 -13.13
CA THR A 66 2.99 21.51 -13.20
C THR A 66 3.28 20.41 -14.22
N ILE A 67 3.74 20.76 -15.42
CA ILE A 67 4.05 19.80 -16.49
C ILE A 67 5.19 18.88 -16.05
N LEU A 68 6.29 19.45 -15.55
CA LEU A 68 7.46 18.66 -15.12
C LEU A 68 7.09 17.73 -13.97
N SER A 69 6.42 18.25 -12.94
CA SER A 69 6.04 17.46 -11.77
C SER A 69 5.04 16.37 -12.12
N GLY A 70 4.08 16.64 -12.99
CA GLY A 70 3.10 15.66 -13.47
C GLY A 70 3.76 14.53 -14.28
N ALA A 71 4.66 14.87 -15.20
CA ALA A 71 5.41 13.88 -15.98
C ALA A 71 6.28 13.00 -15.09
N LEU A 72 7.02 13.59 -14.14
CA LEU A 72 7.82 12.82 -13.19
C LEU A 72 6.94 11.92 -12.31
N ALA A 73 5.82 12.43 -11.77
CA ALA A 73 4.90 11.63 -10.97
C ALA A 73 4.40 10.39 -11.73
N ALA A 74 4.08 10.53 -13.02
CA ALA A 74 3.66 9.41 -13.87
C ALA A 74 4.78 8.37 -14.05
N VAL A 75 6.01 8.80 -14.36
CA VAL A 75 7.18 7.91 -14.50
C VAL A 75 7.44 7.15 -13.19
N PHE A 76 7.38 7.84 -12.06
CA PHE A 76 7.55 7.21 -10.74
C PHE A 76 6.45 6.20 -10.43
N HIS A 77 5.20 6.50 -10.77
CA HIS A 77 4.10 5.55 -10.59
C HIS A 77 4.33 4.23 -11.33
N VAL A 78 4.80 4.32 -12.58
CA VAL A 78 5.16 3.16 -13.39
C VAL A 78 6.36 2.43 -12.77
N GLY A 79 7.42 3.14 -12.40
CA GLY A 79 8.62 2.57 -11.81
C GLY A 79 8.35 1.80 -10.50
N ILE A 80 7.58 2.40 -9.58
CA ILE A 80 7.17 1.78 -8.31
C ILE A 80 6.35 0.51 -8.58
N SER A 81 5.43 0.57 -9.52
CA SER A 81 4.57 -0.58 -9.85
C SER A 81 5.36 -1.75 -10.43
N HIS A 82 6.36 -1.48 -11.27
CA HIS A 82 7.24 -2.52 -11.81
C HIS A 82 8.18 -3.09 -10.74
N ALA A 83 8.78 -2.25 -9.90
CA ALA A 83 9.64 -2.69 -8.81
C ALA A 83 8.90 -3.59 -7.81
N LYS A 84 7.68 -3.23 -7.42
CA LYS A 84 6.83 -4.06 -6.54
C LYS A 84 6.55 -5.44 -7.13
N LYS A 85 6.28 -5.52 -8.45
CA LYS A 85 6.06 -6.80 -9.15
C LYS A 85 7.34 -7.65 -9.21
N ASN A 86 8.50 -7.02 -9.34
CA ASN A 86 9.78 -7.71 -9.41
C ASN A 86 10.18 -8.30 -8.03
N VAL A 87 10.01 -7.52 -6.96
CA VAL A 87 10.17 -8.02 -5.56
C VAL A 87 9.18 -9.13 -5.27
N ALA A 88 7.94 -9.01 -5.76
CA ALA A 88 6.91 -10.03 -5.60
C ALA A 88 7.31 -11.37 -6.24
N ALA A 89 7.94 -11.35 -7.41
CA ALA A 89 8.45 -12.54 -8.08
C ALA A 89 9.62 -13.17 -7.30
N LEU A 90 10.55 -12.35 -6.80
CA LEU A 90 11.69 -12.79 -5.99
C LEU A 90 11.26 -13.46 -4.67
N LEU A 91 10.32 -12.85 -3.94
CA LEU A 91 9.84 -13.40 -2.66
C LEU A 91 9.03 -14.69 -2.87
N ARG A 92 8.24 -14.79 -3.94
CA ARG A 92 7.60 -16.06 -4.33
C ARG A 92 8.62 -17.13 -4.67
N ALA A 93 9.69 -16.79 -5.40
CA ALA A 93 10.78 -17.72 -5.70
C ALA A 93 11.56 -18.16 -4.45
N ALA A 94 11.61 -17.31 -3.42
CA ALA A 94 12.15 -17.64 -2.10
C ALA A 94 11.18 -18.47 -1.23
N GLY A 95 9.95 -18.73 -1.71
CA GLY A 95 8.93 -19.46 -0.97
C GLY A 95 8.28 -18.62 0.14
N ILE A 96 8.20 -17.29 -0.02
CA ILE A 96 7.59 -16.38 0.96
C ILE A 96 6.33 -15.75 0.33
N ASP A 97 5.20 -15.85 1.04
CA ASP A 97 3.95 -15.22 0.69
C ASP A 97 3.97 -13.72 1.01
N LEU A 98 3.62 -12.90 0.03
CA LEU A 98 3.66 -11.45 0.13
C LEU A 98 2.52 -10.86 0.97
N ALA A 99 1.37 -11.54 1.01
CA ALA A 99 0.19 -11.05 1.71
C ALA A 99 0.32 -11.22 3.24
N THR A 100 1.15 -12.18 3.67
CA THR A 100 1.30 -12.54 5.08
C THR A 100 2.74 -12.48 5.59
N GLY A 101 3.73 -12.34 4.71
CA GLY A 101 5.16 -12.38 5.05
C GLY A 101 5.64 -13.76 5.50
N ARG A 102 4.83 -14.82 5.31
CA ARG A 102 5.09 -16.16 5.84
C ARG A 102 5.62 -17.10 4.77
N PRO A 103 6.38 -18.15 5.15
CA PRO A 103 6.74 -19.19 4.22
C PRO A 103 5.49 -19.84 3.60
N ILE A 104 5.59 -20.18 2.32
CA ILE A 104 4.56 -20.88 1.55
C ILE A 104 4.80 -22.37 1.78
N ASP A 105 3.74 -23.08 2.18
CA ASP A 105 3.78 -24.54 2.25
C ASP A 105 3.79 -25.11 0.83
N GLU A 106 4.83 -25.89 0.52
CA GLU A 106 5.06 -26.51 -0.78
C GLU A 106 3.96 -27.48 -1.19
N LYS A 107 3.26 -28.12 -0.24
CA LYS A 107 2.18 -29.08 -0.53
C LYS A 107 0.83 -28.40 -0.80
N THR A 108 0.56 -27.29 -0.12
CA THR A 108 -0.75 -26.63 -0.16
C THR A 108 -0.76 -25.35 -1.00
N GLY A 109 0.42 -24.82 -1.35
CA GLY A 109 0.56 -23.56 -2.09
C GLY A 109 0.06 -22.33 -1.30
N LYS A 110 -0.15 -22.48 0.02
CA LYS A 110 -0.74 -21.47 0.90
C LYS A 110 0.25 -21.04 1.98
N PRO A 111 0.14 -19.81 2.49
CA PRO A 111 0.97 -19.37 3.60
C PRO A 111 0.72 -20.24 4.85
N VAL A 112 1.81 -20.71 5.46
CA VAL A 112 1.76 -21.58 6.64
C VAL A 112 0.96 -20.90 7.76
N GLY A 113 -0.15 -21.52 8.16
CA GLY A 113 -1.03 -21.06 9.25
C GLY A 113 -1.99 -19.90 8.94
N GLY A 114 -2.17 -19.49 7.67
CA GLY A 114 -2.81 -18.20 7.36
C GLY A 114 -4.28 -18.16 6.95
N SER A 115 -4.82 -19.25 6.41
CA SER A 115 -6.20 -19.23 5.90
C SER A 115 -7.26 -19.43 6.99
N GLU A 116 -6.93 -20.18 8.05
CA GLU A 116 -7.86 -20.48 9.14
C GLU A 116 -7.94 -19.33 10.16
N GLU A 117 -6.81 -18.68 10.46
CA GLU A 117 -6.72 -17.64 11.49
C GLU A 117 -7.44 -16.34 11.10
N LYS A 118 -7.36 -15.90 9.83
CA LYS A 118 -8.13 -14.74 9.33
C LYS A 118 -9.63 -15.02 9.28
N LYS A 119 -10.05 -16.24 8.91
CA LYS A 119 -11.47 -16.63 8.91
C LYS A 119 -12.03 -16.72 10.33
N ALA A 120 -11.25 -17.27 11.27
CA ALA A 120 -11.62 -17.35 12.68
C ALA A 120 -11.69 -15.97 13.36
N SER A 121 -10.75 -15.08 13.06
CA SER A 121 -10.73 -13.69 13.56
C SER A 121 -11.89 -12.86 13.02
N ALA A 122 -12.15 -12.89 11.71
CA ALA A 122 -13.26 -12.17 11.09
C ALA A 122 -14.63 -12.69 11.56
N LYS A 123 -14.77 -14.01 11.73
CA LYS A 123 -15.99 -14.62 12.28
C LYS A 123 -16.22 -14.27 13.75
N ARG A 124 -15.15 -14.11 14.55
CA ARG A 124 -15.22 -13.66 15.95
C ARG A 124 -15.63 -12.19 16.08
N SER A 125 -15.09 -11.29 15.25
CA SER A 125 -15.47 -9.87 15.25
C SER A 125 -16.93 -9.66 14.79
N ALA A 126 -17.34 -10.31 13.70
CA ALA A 126 -18.73 -10.19 13.24
C ALA A 126 -19.74 -10.71 14.27
N ALA A 127 -19.38 -11.75 15.03
CA ALA A 127 -20.22 -12.28 16.10
C ALA A 127 -20.29 -11.34 17.32
N SER A 128 -19.19 -10.67 17.70
CA SER A 128 -19.20 -9.70 18.80
C SER A 128 -19.93 -8.41 18.43
N ASP A 129 -19.77 -7.94 17.20
CA ASP A 129 -20.39 -6.69 16.72
C ASP A 129 -21.90 -6.85 16.60
N PHE A 130 -22.38 -8.02 16.16
CA PHE A 130 -23.80 -8.34 16.12
C PHE A 130 -24.42 -8.49 17.52
N ALA A 131 -23.67 -9.02 18.48
CA ALA A 131 -24.11 -9.11 19.87
C ALA A 131 -24.25 -7.72 20.51
N LEU A 132 -23.26 -6.85 20.30
CA LEU A 132 -23.31 -5.44 20.74
C LEU A 132 -24.44 -4.67 20.06
N ALA A 133 -24.65 -4.87 18.75
CA ALA A 133 -25.75 -4.25 18.02
C ALA A 133 -27.12 -4.66 18.56
N LYS A 134 -27.34 -5.95 18.85
CA LYS A 134 -28.57 -6.42 19.49
C LYS A 134 -28.76 -5.84 20.89
N GLN A 135 -27.69 -5.70 21.66
CA GLN A 135 -27.74 -5.14 23.01
C GLN A 135 -28.07 -3.64 22.98
N ALA A 136 -27.43 -2.89 22.07
CA ALA A 136 -27.73 -1.48 21.82
C ALA A 136 -29.16 -1.27 21.32
N LEU A 137 -29.63 -2.12 20.39
CA LEU A 137 -31.00 -2.08 19.90
C LEU A 137 -32.00 -2.36 21.03
N LYS A 138 -31.70 -3.28 21.95
CA LYS A 138 -32.55 -3.55 23.12
C LYS A 138 -32.60 -2.37 24.11
N ILE A 139 -31.52 -1.60 24.23
CA ILE A 139 -31.48 -0.38 25.06
C ILE A 139 -32.26 0.75 24.39
N LEU A 140 -32.08 0.94 23.08
CA LEU A 140 -32.73 2.01 22.30
C LEU A 140 -34.22 1.75 22.05
N TYR A 141 -34.60 0.50 21.79
CA TYR A 141 -35.97 0.08 21.49
C TYR A 141 -36.68 -0.61 22.67
N GLY A 142 -36.05 -0.66 23.84
CA GLY A 142 -36.56 -1.29 25.06
C GLY A 142 -37.70 -0.55 25.77
N ARG A 143 -38.48 0.28 25.06
CA ARG A 143 -39.75 0.82 25.57
C ARG A 143 -40.88 -0.10 25.10
N GLN A 144 -41.30 -0.99 25.99
CA GLN A 144 -42.50 -1.82 25.82
C GLN A 144 -43.68 -0.96 25.36
N PRO A 145 -44.45 -1.37 24.33
CA PRO A 145 -45.72 -0.73 24.04
C PRO A 145 -46.68 -1.01 25.20
N GLN A 146 -47.06 0.04 25.92
CA GLN A 146 -48.17 0.00 26.88
C GLN A 146 -49.42 -0.46 26.14
N LYS A 147 -49.92 -1.65 26.50
CA LYS A 147 -51.27 -2.09 26.15
C LYS A 147 -52.26 -1.12 26.82
N LYS A 148 -53.09 -0.48 26.02
CA LYS A 148 -54.43 -0.05 26.48
C LYS A 148 -55.42 -1.10 26.06
#